data_AF-A0A150G2Q1-F1
#
_entry.id   AF-A0A150G2Q1-F1
#
_cell.length_a   1.000
_cell.length_b   1.000
_cell.length_c   1.000
_cell.angle_alpha   90.00
_cell.angle_beta   90.00
_cell.angle_gamma   90.00
#
_symmetry.space_group_name_H-M   'P 1'
#
loop_
_entity.id
_entity.type
_entity.pdbx_description
1 polymer ?
#
loop_
_entity_poly.entity_id
_entity_poly.type
_entity_poly.pdbx_seq_one_letter_code
_entity_poly.pdbx_strand_id
1 'polypeptide(L)'
;MAAKADDEYVSPSSPAGYLMWHIIKKGWQAGSVVGVAAVLPTMYLIRKVRDPTALLRALGYSAAIGTAATGTLGVLKCTQIDQEGFEDRAYRLHYNQGQNRTDAFSAAGAAVGLAAAALLLPRGAPPLSYAMAAAGVSAVGTALGVAAHVASSSSSSSSSRTAAVAAQQPA
;
A
#
# COMPACT_ATOMS: atom_id res chain seq x y z
N MET A 1 -3.01 21.79 -20.44
CA MET A 1 -2.53 21.73 -19.04
C MET A 1 -3.35 22.73 -18.24
N ALA A 2 -4.38 22.29 -17.54
CA ALA A 2 -5.11 23.16 -16.62
C ALA A 2 -4.19 23.43 -15.42
N ALA A 3 -3.85 24.70 -15.18
CA ALA A 3 -3.19 25.11 -13.96
C ALA A 3 -4.08 24.68 -12.79
N LYS A 4 -3.58 23.79 -11.93
CA LYS A 4 -4.24 23.48 -10.67
C LYS A 4 -4.20 24.79 -9.88
N ALA A 5 -5.37 25.35 -9.62
CA ALA A 5 -5.54 26.47 -8.71
C ALA A 5 -4.70 26.23 -7.45
N ASP A 6 -4.08 27.29 -6.97
CA ASP A 6 -3.16 27.32 -5.84
C ASP A 6 -3.79 26.53 -4.67
N ASP A 7 -3.39 25.26 -4.55
CA ASP A 7 -3.95 24.29 -3.59
C ASP A 7 -3.31 24.67 -2.25
N GLU A 8 -3.87 25.71 -1.63
CA GLU A 8 -3.44 26.24 -0.33
C GLU A 8 -3.45 25.07 0.65
N TYR A 9 -2.28 24.77 1.21
CA TYR A 9 -2.14 23.68 2.16
C TYR A 9 -2.93 24.02 3.42
N VAL A 10 -4.15 23.49 3.50
CA VAL A 10 -4.93 23.53 4.73
C VAL A 10 -4.40 22.40 5.62
N SER A 11 -3.68 22.78 6.68
CA SER A 11 -3.17 21.80 7.65
C SER A 11 -4.35 20.98 8.19
N PRO A 12 -4.25 19.64 8.17
CA PRO A 12 -5.31 18.79 8.69
C PRO A 12 -5.55 19.10 10.18
N SER A 13 -6.81 19.02 10.63
CA SER A 13 -7.19 19.29 12.03
C SER A 13 -6.46 18.40 13.05
N SER A 14 -5.88 17.28 12.62
CA SER A 14 -4.98 16.45 13.41
C SER A 14 -3.80 15.93 12.55
N PRO A 15 -2.66 16.63 12.50
CA PRO A 15 -1.47 16.20 11.75
C PRO A 15 -0.97 14.82 12.19
N ALA A 16 -1.03 14.53 13.50
CA ALA A 16 -0.71 13.23 14.05
C ALA A 16 -1.65 12.11 13.53
N GLY A 17 -2.96 12.40 13.41
CA GLY A 17 -3.94 11.47 12.86
C GLY A 17 -3.69 11.18 11.38
N TYR A 18 -3.41 12.22 10.60
CA TYR A 18 -3.06 12.09 9.18
C TYR A 18 -1.79 11.25 8.99
N LEU A 19 -0.76 11.50 9.80
CA LEU A 19 0.48 10.73 9.75
C LEU A 19 0.25 9.26 10.18
N MET A 20 -0.52 9.03 11.24
CA MET A 20 -0.84 7.68 11.71
C MET A 20 -1.60 6.88 10.65
N TRP A 21 -2.59 7.50 10.00
CA TRP A 21 -3.31 6.89 8.88
C TRP A 21 -2.37 6.49 7.74
N HIS A 22 -1.40 7.35 7.41
CA HIS A 22 -0.40 7.02 6.41
C HIS A 22 0.48 5.84 6.83
N ILE A 23 0.95 5.81 8.08
CA ILE A 23 1.75 4.71 8.63
C ILE A 23 0.99 3.39 8.54
N ILE A 24 -0.29 3.38 8.92
CA ILE A 24 -1.16 2.20 8.82
C ILE A 24 -1.27 1.72 7.37
N LYS A 25 -1.52 2.63 6.41
CA LYS A 25 -1.56 2.27 4.97
C LYS A 25 -0.25 1.65 4.50
N LYS A 26 0.90 2.20 4.93
CA LYS A 26 2.23 1.67 4.57
C LYS A 26 2.50 0.31 5.19
N GLY A 27 2.07 0.10 6.43
CA GLY A 27 2.10 -1.21 7.07
C GLY A 27 1.34 -2.28 6.31
N TRP A 28 0.11 -1.94 5.91
CA TRP A 28 -0.73 -2.82 5.11
C TRP A 28 -0.08 -3.14 3.76
N GLN A 29 0.43 -2.13 3.03
CA GLN A 29 1.14 -2.31 1.77
C GLN A 29 2.37 -3.20 1.94
N ALA A 30 3.21 -2.94 2.94
CA ALA A 30 4.42 -3.71 3.20
C ALA A 30 4.09 -5.16 3.57
N GLY A 31 3.16 -5.39 4.49
CA GLY A 31 2.73 -6.73 4.90
C GLY A 31 2.05 -7.51 3.77
N SER A 32 1.38 -6.81 2.85
CA SER A 32 0.79 -7.40 1.63
C SER A 32 1.87 -7.87 0.64
N VAL A 33 2.85 -7.00 0.35
CA VAL A 33 3.98 -7.34 -0.54
C VAL A 33 4.80 -8.49 0.04
N VAL A 34 5.15 -8.43 1.32
CA VAL A 34 5.85 -9.53 2.02
C VAL A 34 5.01 -10.81 2.02
N GLY A 35 3.70 -10.69 2.21
CA GLY A 35 2.76 -11.79 2.12
C GLY A 35 2.87 -12.54 0.80
N VAL A 36 2.72 -11.83 -0.31
CA VAL A 36 2.76 -12.42 -1.65
C VAL A 36 4.17 -12.92 -2.01
N ALA A 37 5.21 -12.14 -1.70
CA ALA A 37 6.58 -12.44 -2.11
C ALA A 37 7.24 -13.54 -1.27
N ALA A 38 6.89 -13.68 0.01
CA ALA A 38 7.56 -14.60 0.92
C ALA A 38 6.61 -15.60 1.60
N VAL A 39 5.47 -15.14 2.13
CA VAL A 39 4.55 -16.02 2.89
C VAL A 39 3.86 -17.04 1.98
N LEU A 40 3.36 -16.59 0.83
CA LEU A 40 2.70 -17.46 -0.14
C LEU A 40 3.62 -18.57 -0.66
N PRO A 41 4.83 -18.30 -1.20
CA PRO A 41 5.72 -19.37 -1.66
C PRO A 41 6.17 -20.27 -0.50
N THR A 42 6.40 -19.72 0.70
CA THR A 42 6.74 -20.53 1.87
C THR A 42 5.62 -21.50 2.24
N MET A 43 4.37 -21.04 2.28
CA MET A 43 3.22 -21.90 2.60
C MET A 43 2.98 -22.94 1.51
N TYR A 44 3.03 -22.53 0.24
CA TYR A 44 2.64 -23.38 -0.89
C TYR A 44 3.74 -24.38 -1.29
N LEU A 45 4.98 -23.93 -1.39
CA LEU A 45 6.11 -24.74 -1.86
C LEU A 45 6.78 -25.52 -0.74
N ILE A 46 7.08 -24.84 0.38
CA ILE A 46 7.84 -25.45 1.48
C ILE A 46 6.92 -26.25 2.40
N ARG A 47 5.84 -25.62 2.89
CA ARG A 47 4.89 -26.27 3.79
C ARG A 47 3.81 -27.09 3.09
N LYS A 48 3.78 -27.06 1.75
CA LYS A 48 2.84 -27.83 0.90
C LYS A 48 1.36 -27.60 1.25
N VAL A 49 1.00 -26.44 1.79
CA VAL A 49 -0.39 -26.08 2.08
C VAL A 49 -1.12 -25.82 0.77
N ARG A 50 -2.18 -26.60 0.49
CA ARG A 50 -2.97 -26.50 -0.75
C ARG A 50 -4.38 -25.96 -0.56
N ASP A 51 -4.84 -25.81 0.69
CA ASP A 51 -6.12 -25.17 0.97
C ASP A 51 -6.03 -23.67 0.63
N PRO A 52 -6.79 -23.18 -0.38
CA PRO A 52 -6.74 -21.78 -0.78
C PRO A 52 -7.18 -20.85 0.36
N THR A 53 -8.11 -21.28 1.22
CA THR A 53 -8.58 -20.46 2.34
C THR A 53 -7.48 -20.28 3.39
N ALA A 54 -6.71 -21.33 3.69
CA ALA A 54 -5.54 -21.24 4.56
C ALA A 54 -4.45 -20.30 4.01
N LEU A 55 -4.18 -20.36 2.70
CA LEU A 55 -3.22 -19.47 2.05
C LEU A 55 -3.67 -18.01 2.14
N LEU A 56 -4.94 -17.73 1.83
CA LEU A 56 -5.50 -16.39 1.93
C LEU A 56 -5.47 -15.86 3.37
N ARG A 57 -5.79 -16.70 4.37
CA ARG A 57 -5.66 -16.30 5.78
C ARG A 57 -4.22 -15.96 6.15
N ALA A 58 -3.24 -16.75 5.69
CA ALA A 58 -1.84 -16.46 5.94
C ALA A 58 -1.41 -15.10 5.35
N LEU A 59 -1.92 -14.75 4.17
CA LEU A 59 -1.74 -13.43 3.56
C LEU A 59 -2.45 -12.31 4.34
N GLY A 60 -3.65 -12.57 4.85
CA GLY A 60 -4.35 -11.64 5.73
C GLY A 60 -3.57 -11.37 7.01
N TYR A 61 -3.01 -12.42 7.62
CA TYR A 61 -2.13 -12.28 8.78
C TYR A 61 -0.84 -11.53 8.47
N SER A 62 -0.21 -11.75 7.31
CA SER A 62 1.01 -11.01 6.96
C SER A 62 0.75 -9.52 6.80
N ALA A 63 -0.39 -9.14 6.19
CA ALA A 63 -0.83 -7.76 6.10
C ALA A 63 -1.14 -7.18 7.49
N ALA A 64 -1.88 -7.90 8.33
CA ALA A 64 -2.21 -7.47 9.69
C ALA A 64 -0.97 -7.30 10.58
N ILE A 65 -0.02 -8.24 10.53
CA ILE A 65 1.26 -8.17 11.25
C ILE A 65 2.09 -6.99 10.74
N GLY A 66 2.16 -6.78 9.42
CA GLY A 66 2.82 -5.63 8.83
C GLY A 66 2.24 -4.31 9.35
N THR A 67 0.91 -4.17 9.33
CA THR A 67 0.20 -3.01 9.89
C THR A 67 0.47 -2.82 11.37
N ALA A 68 0.39 -3.89 12.17
CA ALA A 68 0.63 -3.82 13.60
C ALA A 68 2.08 -3.41 13.90
N ALA A 69 3.06 -3.99 13.20
CA ALA A 69 4.48 -3.67 13.39
C ALA A 69 4.78 -2.20 13.05
N THR A 70 4.33 -1.72 11.88
CA THR A 70 4.53 -0.31 11.52
C THR A 70 3.72 0.64 12.39
N GLY A 71 2.52 0.26 12.80
CA GLY A 71 1.68 1.06 13.71
C GLY A 71 2.36 1.24 15.06
N THR A 72 2.88 0.16 15.65
CA THR A 72 3.66 0.22 16.89
C THR A 72 4.91 1.09 16.73
N LEU A 73 5.69 0.89 15.66
CA LEU A 73 6.85 1.73 15.38
C LEU A 73 6.46 3.21 15.17
N GLY A 74 5.31 3.45 14.54
CA GLY A 74 4.73 4.77 14.33
C GLY A 74 4.38 5.45 15.64
N VAL A 75 3.63 4.78 16.51
CA VAL A 75 3.27 5.29 17.85
C VAL A 75 4.52 5.60 18.66
N LEU A 76 5.51 4.69 18.68
CA LEU A 76 6.79 4.92 19.36
C LEU A 76 7.57 6.10 18.79
N LYS A 77 7.46 6.37 17.49
CA LYS A 77 8.06 7.56 16.88
C LYS A 77 7.27 8.83 17.19
N CYS A 78 5.95 8.73 17.28
CA CYS A 78 5.09 9.87 17.62
C CYS A 78 5.36 10.41 19.03
N THR A 79 5.84 9.60 19.98
CA THR A 79 6.21 10.10 21.33
C THR A 79 7.49 10.93 21.35
N GLN A 80 8.24 10.97 20.23
CA GLN A 80 9.53 11.65 20.10
C GLN A 80 9.46 12.89 19.19
N ILE A 81 8.27 13.26 18.70
CA ILE A 81 8.07 14.33 17.73
C ILE A 81 7.17 15.39 18.35
N ASP A 82 7.54 16.65 18.16
CA ASP A 82 6.75 17.82 18.55
C ASP A 82 5.70 18.18 17.50
N GLN A 83 4.79 19.11 17.84
CA GLN A 83 3.70 19.50 16.96
C GLN A 83 4.20 20.05 15.62
N GLU A 84 5.24 20.89 15.62
CA GLU A 84 5.85 21.45 14.41
C GLU A 84 6.44 20.34 13.53
N GLY A 85 7.11 19.35 14.14
CA GLY A 85 7.61 18.18 13.41
C GLY A 85 6.51 17.30 12.81
N PHE A 86 5.31 17.25 13.40
CA PHE A 86 4.16 16.59 12.78
C PHE A 86 3.64 17.37 11.56
N GLU A 87 3.60 18.70 11.65
CA GLU A 87 3.13 19.58 10.57
C GLU A 87 4.07 19.55 9.37
N ASP A 88 5.40 19.61 9.57
CA ASP A 88 6.38 19.44 8.48
C ASP A 88 6.22 18.09 7.78
N ARG A 89 6.08 17.01 8.55
CA ARG A 89 5.89 15.67 7.98
C ARG A 89 4.58 15.56 7.21
N ALA A 90 3.49 16.10 7.75
CA ALA A 90 2.20 16.11 7.08
C ALA A 90 2.25 16.91 5.76
N TYR A 91 2.91 18.08 5.78
CA TYR A 91 3.16 18.91 4.60
C TYR A 91 3.95 18.15 3.53
N ARG A 92 5.13 17.61 3.88
CA ARG A 92 5.97 16.84 2.95
C ARG A 92 5.24 15.63 2.37
N LEU A 93 4.40 14.99 3.18
CA LEU A 93 3.62 13.84 2.77
C LEU A 93 2.51 14.23 1.79
N HIS A 94 1.83 15.36 2.04
CA HIS A 94 0.78 15.87 1.17
C HIS A 94 1.28 16.12 -0.26
N TYR A 95 2.47 16.71 -0.40
CA TYR A 95 3.06 17.03 -1.71
C TYR A 95 3.84 15.88 -2.36
N ASN A 96 3.95 14.72 -1.72
CA ASN A 96 4.65 13.57 -2.29
C ASN A 96 3.80 12.83 -3.34
N GLN A 97 3.86 13.30 -4.59
CA GLN A 97 3.09 12.73 -5.70
C GLN A 97 3.38 11.25 -5.96
N GLY A 98 4.63 10.81 -5.73
CA GLY A 98 5.00 9.41 -5.88
C GLY A 98 4.24 8.52 -4.88
N GLN A 99 4.23 8.92 -3.61
CA GLN A 99 3.51 8.18 -2.56
C GLN A 99 2.00 8.22 -2.77
N ASN A 100 1.43 9.36 -3.17
CA ASN A 100 0.01 9.50 -3.46
C ASN A 100 -0.42 8.57 -4.60
N ARG A 101 0.38 8.48 -5.67
CA ARG A 101 0.10 7.58 -6.79
C ARG A 101 0.21 6.11 -6.37
N THR A 102 1.24 5.72 -5.62
CA THR A 102 1.35 4.34 -5.11
C THR A 102 0.17 3.98 -4.21
N ASP A 103 -0.26 4.91 -3.35
CA ASP A 103 -1.41 4.72 -2.46
C ASP A 103 -2.71 4.53 -3.26
N ALA A 104 -2.92 5.30 -4.33
CA ALA A 104 -4.09 5.16 -5.19
C ALA A 104 -4.14 3.79 -5.88
N PHE A 105 -3.02 3.34 -6.46
CA PHE A 105 -2.93 2.01 -7.09
C PHE A 105 -3.15 0.89 -6.07
N SER A 106 -2.54 1.01 -4.89
CA SER A 106 -2.67 0.03 -3.81
C SER A 106 -4.11 -0.04 -3.30
N ALA A 107 -4.76 1.11 -3.09
CA ALA A 107 -6.15 1.19 -2.64
C ALA A 107 -7.13 0.64 -3.68
N ALA A 108 -6.94 0.95 -4.96
CA ALA A 108 -7.73 0.39 -6.05
C ALA A 108 -7.59 -1.14 -6.10
N GLY A 109 -6.35 -1.64 -6.00
CA GLY A 109 -6.08 -3.08 -5.93
C GLY A 109 -6.74 -3.74 -4.71
N ALA A 110 -6.64 -3.13 -3.53
CA ALA A 110 -7.29 -3.60 -2.31
C ALA A 110 -8.82 -3.69 -2.46
N ALA A 111 -9.44 -2.65 -3.03
CA ALA A 111 -10.87 -2.60 -3.25
C ALA A 111 -11.35 -3.69 -4.22
N VAL A 112 -10.63 -3.89 -5.33
CA VAL A 112 -10.91 -5.00 -6.26
C VAL A 112 -10.73 -6.36 -5.58
N GLY A 113 -9.70 -6.51 -4.75
CA GLY A 113 -9.48 -7.72 -3.95
C GLY A 113 -10.62 -8.00 -2.96
N LEU A 114 -11.11 -6.98 -2.25
CA LEU A 114 -12.27 -7.12 -1.36
C LEU A 114 -13.55 -7.46 -2.12
N ALA A 115 -13.78 -6.84 -3.29
CA ALA A 115 -14.91 -7.18 -4.14
C ALA A 115 -14.84 -8.66 -4.59
N ALA A 116 -13.66 -9.13 -5.00
CA ALA A 116 -13.43 -10.53 -5.32
C ALA A 116 -13.66 -11.46 -4.13
N ALA A 117 -13.24 -11.07 -2.92
CA ALA A 117 -13.49 -11.82 -1.70
C ALA A 117 -14.99 -12.01 -1.43
N ALA A 118 -15.79 -10.94 -1.58
CA ALA A 118 -17.22 -10.99 -1.38
C ALA A 118 -17.96 -11.91 -2.37
N LEU A 119 -17.39 -12.11 -3.56
CA LEU A 119 -17.95 -12.97 -4.60
C LEU A 119 -17.49 -14.43 -4.49
N LEU A 120 -16.22 -14.64 -4.14
CA LEU A 120 -15.56 -15.94 -4.29
C LEU A 120 -15.34 -16.70 -2.97
N LEU A 121 -15.39 -16.03 -1.81
CA LEU A 121 -15.17 -16.72 -0.54
C LEU A 121 -16.43 -17.44 -0.04
N PRO A 122 -16.30 -18.67 0.48
CA PRO A 122 -17.42 -19.38 1.11
C PRO A 122 -17.92 -18.64 2.36
N ARG A 123 -19.23 -18.38 2.43
CA ARG A 123 -19.87 -17.66 3.56
C ARG A 123 -20.09 -18.52 4.82
N GLY A 124 -19.77 -19.81 4.78
CA GLY A 124 -19.97 -20.75 5.89
C GLY A 124 -18.82 -20.82 6.91
N ALA A 125 -17.75 -20.05 6.72
CA ALA A 125 -16.59 -20.07 7.61
C ALA A 125 -16.84 -19.23 8.89
N PRO A 126 -16.15 -19.53 10.01
CA PRO A 126 -16.18 -18.69 11.20
C PRO A 126 -15.83 -17.23 10.88
N PRO A 127 -16.46 -16.22 11.53
CA PRO A 127 -16.32 -14.82 11.15
C PRO A 127 -14.87 -14.33 11.05
N LEU A 128 -14.02 -14.70 12.01
CA LEU A 128 -12.60 -14.32 11.99
C LEU A 128 -11.84 -14.98 10.83
N SER A 129 -12.15 -16.24 10.53
CA SER A 129 -11.53 -16.98 9.42
C SER A 129 -11.89 -16.34 8.08
N TYR A 130 -13.17 -16.00 7.90
CA TYR A 130 -13.66 -15.28 6.72
C TYR A 130 -13.01 -13.90 6.60
N ALA A 131 -12.99 -13.12 7.69
CA ALA A 131 -12.38 -11.79 7.71
C ALA A 131 -10.90 -11.82 7.33
N MET A 132 -10.13 -12.79 7.86
CA MET A 132 -8.72 -12.94 7.52
C MET A 132 -8.51 -13.43 6.08
N ALA A 133 -9.37 -14.30 5.56
CA ALA A 133 -9.32 -14.69 4.16
C ALA A 133 -9.63 -13.49 3.24
N ALA A 134 -10.65 -12.69 3.56
CA ALA A 134 -11.01 -11.48 2.82
C ALA A 134 -9.90 -10.42 2.87
N ALA A 135 -9.30 -10.22 4.05
CA ALA A 135 -8.09 -9.42 4.23
C ALA A 135 -6.94 -9.93 3.35
N GLY A 136 -6.78 -11.26 3.23
CA GLY A 136 -5.81 -11.89 2.35
C GLY A 136 -6.01 -11.57 0.87
N VAL A 137 -7.24 -11.68 0.36
CA VAL A 137 -7.55 -11.33 -1.05
C VAL A 137 -7.32 -9.83 -1.29
N SER A 138 -7.70 -8.98 -0.33
CA SER A 138 -7.40 -7.54 -0.35
C SER A 138 -5.89 -7.27 -0.38
N ALA A 139 -5.11 -8.02 0.41
CA ALA A 139 -3.65 -7.92 0.44
C ALA A 139 -3.02 -8.33 -0.90
N VAL A 140 -3.49 -9.40 -1.54
CA VAL A 140 -3.08 -9.76 -2.91
C VAL A 140 -3.37 -8.60 -3.87
N GLY A 141 -4.59 -8.07 -3.84
CA GLY A 141 -4.97 -6.92 -4.65
C GLY A 141 -4.08 -5.70 -4.41
N THR A 142 -3.75 -5.41 -3.16
CA THR A 142 -2.82 -4.34 -2.76
C THR A 142 -1.44 -4.55 -3.39
N ALA A 143 -0.87 -5.76 -3.26
CA ALA A 143 0.44 -6.08 -3.81
C ALA A 143 0.47 -5.98 -5.34
N LEU A 144 -0.58 -6.43 -6.02
CA LEU A 144 -0.74 -6.27 -7.47
C LEU A 144 -0.87 -4.78 -7.87
N GLY A 145 -1.57 -3.98 -7.08
CA GLY A 145 -1.63 -2.53 -7.25
C GLY A 145 -0.24 -1.89 -7.18
N VAL A 146 0.55 -2.24 -6.18
CA VAL A 146 1.96 -1.79 -6.06
C VAL A 146 2.78 -2.23 -7.29
N ALA A 147 2.66 -3.48 -7.72
CA ALA A 147 3.37 -3.98 -8.90
C ALA A 147 2.96 -3.22 -10.18
N ALA A 148 1.67 -2.94 -10.36
CA ALA A 148 1.15 -2.15 -11.49
C ALA A 148 1.64 -0.69 -11.44
N HIS A 149 1.76 -0.09 -10.26
CA HIS A 149 2.37 1.23 -10.11
C HIS A 149 3.84 1.23 -10.57
N VAL A 150 4.62 0.23 -10.16
CA VAL A 150 6.04 0.10 -10.55
C VAL A 150 6.15 -0.10 -12.06
N ALA A 151 5.35 -0.99 -12.64
CA ALA A 151 5.36 -1.28 -14.07
C ALA A 151 4.93 -0.08 -14.94
N SER A 152 3.96 0.73 -14.48
CA SER A 152 3.54 1.93 -15.21
C SER A 152 4.51 3.10 -15.06
N SER A 153 5.32 3.13 -14.00
CA SER A 153 6.32 4.19 -13.77
C SER A 153 7.57 4.06 -14.63
N SER A 154 8.00 2.83 -14.96
CA SER A 154 9.18 2.59 -15.79
C SER A 154 9.00 3.16 -17.21
N SER A 155 7.80 3.03 -17.76
CA SER A 155 7.41 3.48 -19.11
C SER A 155 7.48 5.02 -19.28
N SER A 156 7.19 5.78 -18.23
CA SER A 156 7.29 7.25 -18.25
C SER A 156 8.74 7.73 -18.19
N SER A 157 9.60 7.00 -17.49
CA SER A 157 11.01 7.37 -17.29
C SER A 157 11.91 7.10 -18.50
N SER A 158 11.58 6.10 -19.32
CA SER A 158 12.28 5.81 -20.57
C SER A 158 11.99 6.89 -21.60
N SER A 159 10.72 7.26 -21.77
CA SER A 159 10.29 8.28 -22.73
C SER A 159 10.91 9.66 -22.48
N SER A 160 10.98 10.10 -21.22
CA SER A 160 11.60 11.39 -20.87
C SER A 160 13.11 11.38 -21.03
N ARG A 161 13.77 10.25 -20.77
CA ARG A 161 15.22 10.10 -20.96
C ARG A 161 15.58 10.08 -22.44
N THR A 162 14.80 9.40 -23.27
CA THR A 162 14.99 9.42 -24.73
C THR A 162 14.73 10.80 -25.33
N ALA A 163 13.71 11.53 -24.85
CA ALA A 163 13.46 12.90 -25.27
C ALA A 163 14.58 13.87 -24.85
N ALA A 164 15.10 13.73 -23.63
CA ALA A 164 16.21 14.55 -23.14
C ALA A 164 17.52 14.29 -23.90
N VAL A 165 17.80 13.03 -24.27
CA VAL A 165 18.96 12.66 -25.09
C VAL A 165 18.83 13.17 -26.51
N ALA A 166 17.64 13.09 -27.12
CA ALA A 166 17.37 13.64 -28.45
C ALA A 166 17.52 15.18 -28.49
N ALA A 167 17.16 15.87 -27.40
CA ALA A 167 17.33 17.32 -27.29
C ALA A 167 18.79 17.77 -27.06
N GLN A 168 19.69 16.85 -26.69
CA GLN A 168 21.12 17.13 -26.45
C GLN A 168 22.03 16.77 -27.64
N GLN A 169 21.51 16.25 -28.75
CA GLN A 169 22.32 16.05 -29.94
C GLN A 169 22.51 17.38 -30.69
N PRO A 170 23.73 17.94 -30.78
CA PRO A 170 24.00 19.08 -31.64
C PRO A 170 23.83 18.66 -33.11
N ALA A 171 23.27 19.58 -33.91
CA ALA A 171 23.06 19.44 -35.35
C ALA A 171 24.38 19.27 -36.12
#